data_AF-A0AA96ZWI2-F1
#
_entry.id   AF-A0AA96ZWI2-F1
#
_cell.length_a   1.000
_cell.length_b   1.000
_cell.length_c   1.000
_cell.angle_alpha   90.00
_cell.angle_beta   90.00
_cell.angle_gamma   90.00
#
_symmetry.space_group_name_H-M   'P 1'
#
loop_
_entity.id
_entity.type
_entity.pdbx_description
1 polymer ?
#
loop_
_entity_poly.entity_id
_entity_poly.type
_entity_poly.pdbx_seq_one_letter_code
_entity_poly.pdbx_strand_id
1 'polypeptide(L)'
;MTKPLLGPETEKPDDESAFDAETNYDSETNSGPAVSGDKFAIPVKTTVSPLVGHHYLKPAEDEKVFIQVLDFKKMYACWLPGLRYTLYFEEEPKTEELKRVRQIVLLEVYDGDGKKLIELNDEEFEQFEIVYDMFSTYGGEIWFYRQKSGRRLRKNFWLKQKNQKTGNPIRKYNLSEMVEQKSDRK
;
A
#
# COMPACT_ATOMS: atom_id res chain seq x y z
N MET A 1 -7.11 -48.96 -50.54
CA MET A 1 -6.55 -47.68 -51.01
C MET A 1 -7.43 -46.57 -50.50
N THR A 2 -6.95 -45.92 -49.45
CA THR A 2 -7.67 -45.05 -48.52
C THR A 2 -7.45 -43.60 -48.94
N LYS A 3 -8.51 -42.80 -49.03
CA LYS A 3 -8.42 -41.34 -48.99
C LYS A 3 -9.05 -40.86 -47.68
N PRO A 4 -8.38 -40.00 -46.90
CA PRO A 4 -9.06 -39.08 -46.02
C PRO A 4 -9.09 -37.67 -46.61
N LEU A 5 -10.18 -36.99 -46.25
CA LEU A 5 -10.56 -35.64 -46.61
C LEU A 5 -9.69 -34.58 -45.92
N LEU A 6 -9.43 -33.51 -46.67
CA LEU A 6 -8.90 -32.23 -46.21
C LEU A 6 -9.92 -31.52 -45.30
N GLY A 7 -9.45 -30.99 -44.17
CA GLY A 7 -10.16 -30.10 -43.24
C GLY A 7 -9.13 -29.33 -42.39
N PRO A 8 -9.49 -28.16 -41.83
CA PRO A 8 -8.86 -26.89 -42.20
C PRO A 8 -7.58 -26.53 -41.43
N GLU A 9 -6.78 -25.71 -42.09
CA GLU A 9 -5.60 -25.02 -41.57
C GLU A 9 -5.96 -24.22 -40.31
N THR A 10 -5.27 -24.53 -39.21
CA THR A 10 -5.23 -23.66 -38.04
C THR A 10 -3.93 -22.87 -38.12
N GLU A 11 -4.00 -21.69 -38.72
CA GLU A 11 -2.99 -20.66 -38.56
C GLU A 11 -2.97 -20.24 -37.08
N LYS A 12 -1.86 -20.53 -36.40
CA LYS A 12 -1.40 -19.73 -35.26
C LYS A 12 -0.20 -18.94 -35.78
N PRO A 13 -0.29 -17.61 -35.73
CA PRO A 13 0.59 -16.89 -34.82
C PRO A 13 -0.17 -15.69 -34.20
N ASP A 14 0.22 -14.99 -33.14
CA ASP A 14 1.54 -14.58 -32.68
C ASP A 14 1.58 -14.46 -31.15
N ASP A 15 2.78 -14.60 -30.61
CA ASP A 15 3.20 -14.22 -29.27
C ASP A 15 2.86 -12.76 -28.96
N GLU A 16 1.81 -12.50 -28.19
CA GLU A 16 1.68 -11.24 -27.45
C GLU A 16 2.29 -11.37 -26.07
N SER A 17 3.58 -11.02 -26.02
CA SER A 17 4.25 -10.35 -24.91
C SER A 17 3.83 -10.76 -23.49
N ALA A 18 4.54 -11.74 -22.96
CA ALA A 18 4.74 -11.85 -21.52
C ALA A 18 5.37 -10.53 -21.02
N PHE A 19 4.55 -9.64 -20.47
CA PHE A 19 5.02 -8.39 -19.87
C PHE A 19 5.64 -8.72 -18.50
N ASP A 20 6.94 -8.94 -18.50
CA ASP A 20 7.76 -9.06 -17.30
C ASP A 20 7.74 -7.71 -16.56
N ALA A 21 6.93 -7.63 -15.51
CA ALA A 21 6.93 -6.51 -14.58
C ALA A 21 8.11 -6.67 -13.60
N GLU A 22 9.33 -6.70 -14.11
CA GLU A 22 10.53 -6.39 -13.32
C GLU A 22 10.66 -4.87 -13.26
N THR A 23 10.05 -4.25 -12.25
CA THR A 23 10.45 -2.90 -11.87
C THR A 23 11.74 -2.98 -11.07
N ASN A 24 12.87 -3.07 -11.78
CA ASN A 24 14.16 -2.67 -11.24
C ASN A 24 14.09 -1.16 -10.97
N TYR A 25 14.08 -0.79 -9.69
CA TYR A 25 14.20 0.59 -9.27
C TYR A 25 15.62 0.77 -8.77
N ASP A 26 16.50 1.25 -9.64
CA ASP A 26 17.86 1.64 -9.26
C ASP A 26 17.77 2.76 -8.23
N SER A 27 18.28 2.46 -7.05
CA SER A 27 18.43 3.39 -5.94
C SER A 27 19.63 4.29 -6.19
N GLU A 28 19.51 5.23 -7.11
CA GLU A 28 20.47 6.32 -7.26
C GLU A 28 19.88 7.64 -6.77
N THR A 29 20.64 8.28 -5.89
CA THR A 29 20.35 9.55 -5.23
C THR A 29 20.07 10.65 -6.24
N ASN A 30 18.79 11.00 -6.45
CA ASN A 30 18.43 12.17 -7.23
C ASN A 30 17.87 13.26 -6.33
N SER A 31 18.70 14.29 -6.12
CA SER A 31 18.24 15.64 -5.88
C SER A 31 17.38 16.06 -7.08
N GLY A 32 16.07 16.18 -6.88
CA GLY A 32 15.13 16.48 -7.96
C GLY A 32 15.40 17.83 -8.62
N PRO A 33 15.18 17.98 -9.94
CA PRO A 33 15.36 19.25 -10.62
C PRO A 33 14.24 20.23 -10.21
N ALA A 34 14.62 21.48 -9.94
CA ALA A 34 13.68 22.59 -9.85
C ALA A 34 13.07 22.83 -11.23
N VAL A 35 11.80 22.48 -11.42
CA VAL A 35 11.09 22.70 -12.69
C VAL A 35 10.45 24.08 -12.69
N SER A 36 11.12 25.05 -13.31
CA SER A 36 10.47 26.22 -13.90
C SER A 36 10.07 25.88 -15.34
N GLY A 37 8.77 25.79 -15.63
CA GLY A 37 8.29 25.54 -17.00
C GLY A 37 6.76 25.47 -17.11
N ASP A 38 6.16 26.55 -17.59
CA ASP A 38 4.73 26.80 -17.80
C ASP A 38 4.05 25.93 -18.89
N LYS A 39 4.21 24.59 -18.87
CA LYS A 39 3.55 23.71 -19.87
C LYS A 39 2.66 22.60 -19.33
N PHE A 40 2.48 22.50 -18.02
CA PHE A 40 1.52 21.60 -17.39
C PHE A 40 0.71 22.37 -16.34
N ALA A 41 -0.09 23.33 -16.80
CA ALA A 41 -1.04 24.02 -15.94
C ALA A 41 -2.22 23.08 -15.67
N ILE A 42 -2.02 22.07 -14.81
CA ILE A 42 -3.13 21.35 -14.21
C ILE A 42 -3.65 22.27 -13.10
N PRO A 43 -4.89 22.79 -13.17
CA PRO A 43 -5.48 23.54 -12.07
C PRO A 43 -5.95 22.54 -10.99
N VAL A 44 -5.02 21.79 -10.43
CA VAL A 44 -5.27 21.06 -9.18
C VAL A 44 -4.99 22.04 -8.07
N LYS A 45 -5.99 22.29 -7.21
CA LYS A 45 -5.72 22.87 -5.89
C LYS A 45 -4.67 21.98 -5.22
N THR A 46 -3.42 22.39 -5.31
CA THR A 46 -2.25 21.87 -4.58
C THR A 46 -2.19 20.35 -4.45
N THR A 47 -1.82 19.64 -5.52
CA THR A 47 -1.24 18.29 -5.36
C THR A 47 0.25 18.36 -5.63
N VAL A 48 0.97 18.94 -4.68
CA VAL A 48 2.32 18.46 -4.42
C VAL A 48 2.14 16.98 -4.13
N SER A 49 2.78 16.07 -4.90
CA SER A 49 2.84 14.68 -4.46
C SER A 49 3.35 14.72 -3.03
N PRO A 50 2.55 14.34 -2.01
CA PRO A 50 2.92 14.60 -0.61
C PRO A 50 4.13 13.77 -0.17
N LEU A 51 4.71 12.99 -1.09
CA LEU A 51 5.66 11.92 -0.82
C LEU A 51 7.05 12.15 -1.43
N VAL A 52 7.34 13.33 -2.00
CA VAL A 52 8.72 13.66 -2.40
C VAL A 52 9.60 13.67 -1.14
N GLY A 53 10.40 12.61 -0.95
CA GLY A 53 11.25 12.40 0.22
C GLY A 53 10.77 11.34 1.22
N HIS A 54 9.63 10.68 0.98
CA HIS A 54 9.17 9.58 1.83
C HIS A 54 9.69 8.22 1.33
N HIS A 55 10.29 7.45 2.24
CA HIS A 55 10.82 6.12 1.94
C HIS A 55 9.73 5.05 2.10
N TYR A 56 9.57 4.21 1.08
CA TYR A 56 8.70 3.04 1.17
C TYR A 56 9.39 1.92 1.95
N LEU A 57 8.66 1.28 2.86
CA LEU A 57 9.16 0.08 3.53
C LEU A 57 9.03 -1.11 2.57
N LYS A 58 10.18 -1.59 2.08
CA LYS A 58 10.29 -2.70 1.12
C LYS A 58 11.31 -3.74 1.62
N PRO A 59 10.96 -4.52 2.65
CA PRO A 59 11.82 -5.61 3.10
C PRO A 59 12.01 -6.63 1.97
N ALA A 60 13.07 -7.43 2.10
CA ALA A 60 13.31 -8.58 1.25
C ALA A 60 12.17 -9.62 1.38
N GLU A 61 12.13 -10.58 0.47
CA GLU A 61 11.17 -11.67 0.55
C GLU A 61 11.36 -12.45 1.87
N ASP A 62 10.24 -12.66 2.57
CA ASP A 62 10.14 -13.30 3.89
C ASP A 62 10.91 -12.62 5.04
N GLU A 63 11.55 -11.47 4.79
CA GLU A 63 12.12 -10.63 5.84
C GLU A 63 11.01 -9.97 6.66
N LYS A 64 11.07 -10.20 7.97
CA LYS A 64 10.11 -9.67 8.93
C LYS A 64 10.67 -8.44 9.60
N VAL A 65 9.93 -7.34 9.48
CA VAL A 65 10.27 -6.05 10.08
C VAL A 65 9.19 -5.67 11.09
N PHE A 66 9.61 -5.28 12.28
CA PHE A 66 8.69 -4.73 13.28
C PHE A 66 8.22 -3.35 12.83
N ILE A 67 6.92 -3.08 12.95
CA ILE A 67 6.34 -1.78 12.60
C ILE A 67 5.44 -1.23 13.71
N GLN A 68 5.46 0.09 13.84
CA GLN A 68 4.48 0.85 14.61
C GLN A 68 3.61 1.61 13.64
N VAL A 69 2.30 1.38 13.70
CA VAL A 69 1.32 2.07 12.87
C VAL A 69 1.14 3.49 13.41
N LEU A 70 1.28 4.49 12.53
CA LEU A 70 1.12 5.90 12.88
C LEU A 70 -0.23 6.43 12.40
N ASP A 71 -0.54 6.23 11.12
CA ASP A 71 -1.77 6.69 10.47
C ASP A 71 -2.04 5.86 9.21
N PHE A 72 -3.26 5.90 8.68
CA PHE A 72 -3.58 5.36 7.36
C PHE A 72 -4.63 6.21 6.65
N LYS A 73 -4.48 6.35 5.33
CA LYS A 73 -5.38 7.16 4.50
C LYS A 73 -5.78 6.42 3.25
N LYS A 74 -7.08 6.47 2.92
CA LYS A 74 -7.59 6.02 1.62
C LYS A 74 -7.24 7.06 0.57
N MET A 75 -6.61 6.63 -0.51
CA MET A 75 -6.12 7.50 -1.59
C MET A 75 -6.27 6.81 -2.95
N TYR A 76 -6.17 7.59 -4.02
CA TYR A 76 -6.04 7.12 -5.38
C TYR A 76 -4.58 7.22 -5.83
N ALA A 77 -3.96 6.08 -6.11
CA ALA A 77 -2.65 6.01 -6.71
C ALA A 77 -2.77 5.96 -8.24
N CYS A 78 -2.07 6.87 -8.91
CA CYS A 78 -2.16 7.06 -10.36
C CYS A 78 -0.76 7.19 -10.97
N TRP A 79 -0.52 6.51 -12.08
CA TRP A 79 0.75 6.61 -12.81
C TRP A 79 0.69 7.77 -13.80
N LEU A 80 1.61 8.73 -13.70
CA LEU A 80 1.75 9.79 -14.68
C LEU A 80 2.84 9.42 -15.70
N PRO A 81 2.50 9.06 -16.95
CA PRO A 81 3.47 8.55 -17.92
C PRO A 81 4.58 9.55 -18.25
N GLY A 82 4.23 10.85 -18.32
CA GLY A 82 5.17 11.92 -18.66
C GLY A 82 6.30 12.07 -17.64
N LEU A 83 6.04 11.77 -16.37
CA LEU A 83 7.03 11.92 -15.30
C LEU A 83 7.52 10.59 -14.71
N ARG A 84 6.96 9.46 -15.17
CA ARG A 84 7.33 8.10 -14.74
C ARG A 84 7.34 7.92 -13.21
N TYR A 85 6.37 8.51 -12.53
CA TYR A 85 6.16 8.28 -11.11
C TYR A 85 4.67 8.18 -10.77
N THR A 86 4.38 7.63 -9.58
CA THR A 86 3.02 7.52 -9.04
C THR A 86 2.66 8.80 -8.27
N LEU A 87 1.48 9.33 -8.56
CA LEU A 87 0.81 10.42 -7.85
C LEU A 87 -0.28 9.86 -6.94
N TYR A 88 -0.51 10.56 -5.82
CA TYR A 88 -1.52 10.19 -4.83
C TYR A 88 -2.52 11.32 -4.69
N PHE A 89 -3.80 10.98 -4.73
CA PHE A 89 -4.91 11.92 -4.63
C PHE A 89 -5.89 11.46 -3.56
N GLU A 90 -6.50 12.39 -2.82
CA GLU A 90 -7.55 12.05 -1.85
C GLU A 90 -8.88 11.72 -2.57
N GLU A 91 -9.13 12.37 -3.70
CA GLU A 91 -10.31 12.15 -4.55
C GLU A 91 -9.91 11.52 -5.89
N GLU A 92 -10.86 10.86 -6.55
CA GLU A 92 -10.62 10.26 -7.87
C GLU A 92 -10.29 11.35 -8.90
N PRO A 93 -9.13 11.28 -9.57
CA PRO A 93 -8.75 12.31 -10.51
C PRO A 93 -9.53 12.17 -11.82
N LYS A 94 -10.08 13.28 -12.31
CA LYS A 94 -10.93 13.33 -13.52
C LYS A 94 -10.16 13.55 -14.83
N THR A 95 -8.84 13.34 -14.82
CA THR A 95 -7.95 13.69 -15.96
C THR A 95 -7.55 12.43 -16.72
N GLU A 96 -7.64 12.46 -18.05
CA GLU A 96 -7.31 11.32 -18.93
C GLU A 96 -5.80 11.05 -19.06
N GLU A 97 -4.95 12.00 -18.66
CA GLU A 97 -3.48 11.88 -18.72
C GLU A 97 -2.92 10.86 -17.71
N LEU A 98 -3.68 10.58 -16.65
CA LEU A 98 -3.29 9.64 -15.60
C LEU A 98 -3.69 8.21 -15.99
N LYS A 99 -2.75 7.29 -15.82
CA LYS A 99 -2.97 5.87 -16.09
C LYS A 99 -3.02 5.08 -14.78
N ARG A 100 -3.61 3.88 -14.85
CA ARG A 100 -3.62 2.92 -13.73
C ARG A 100 -4.17 3.52 -12.43
N VAL A 101 -5.26 4.29 -12.55
CA VAL A 101 -5.98 4.83 -11.40
C VAL A 101 -6.47 3.65 -10.56
N ARG A 102 -6.01 3.57 -9.32
CA ARG A 102 -6.41 2.53 -8.37
C ARG A 102 -6.61 3.14 -7.00
N GLN A 103 -7.67 2.72 -6.32
CA GLN A 103 -7.83 3.01 -4.90
C GLN A 103 -6.82 2.18 -4.11
N ILE A 104 -6.19 2.81 -3.11
CA ILE A 104 -5.25 2.18 -2.20
C ILE A 104 -5.50 2.70 -0.78
N VAL A 105 -4.94 1.98 0.19
CA VAL A 105 -4.69 2.53 1.52
C VAL A 105 -3.20 2.79 1.66
N LEU A 106 -2.84 4.02 1.98
CA LEU A 106 -1.47 4.40 2.30
C LEU A 106 -1.31 4.34 3.82
N LEU A 107 -0.48 3.41 4.28
CA LEU A 107 -0.18 3.20 5.69
C LEU A 107 1.13 3.90 6.05
N GLU A 108 1.07 4.81 7.02
CA GLU A 108 2.23 5.46 7.62
C GLU A 108 2.71 4.64 8.82
N VAL A 109 3.98 4.22 8.79
CA VAL A 109 4.58 3.37 9.82
C VAL A 109 5.91 3.91 10.31
N TYR A 110 6.33 3.48 11.49
CA TYR A 110 7.68 3.64 12.02
C TYR A 110 8.33 2.27 12.21
N ASP A 111 9.50 2.04 11.64
CA ASP A 111 10.17 0.73 11.67
C ASP A 111 11.42 0.67 12.56
N GLY A 112 11.68 1.72 13.33
CA GLY A 112 12.91 1.86 14.13
C GLY A 112 13.85 2.91 13.56
N ASP A 113 14.03 2.90 12.23
CA ASP A 113 14.96 3.78 11.51
C ASP A 113 14.31 5.09 11.07
N GLY A 114 12.98 5.11 10.95
CA GLY A 114 12.26 6.33 10.63
C GLY A 114 10.81 6.09 10.20
N LYS A 115 10.17 7.17 9.76
CA LYS A 115 8.83 7.11 9.16
C LYS A 115 8.93 6.56 7.75
N LYS A 116 8.12 5.55 7.45
CA LYS A 116 8.05 4.89 6.15
C LYS A 116 6.60 4.68 5.72
N LEU A 117 6.43 4.38 4.44
CA LEU A 117 5.12 4.17 3.83
C LEU A 117 4.95 2.74 3.31
N ILE A 118 3.74 2.22 3.45
CA ILE A 118 3.32 0.96 2.84
C ILE A 118 2.02 1.22 2.07
N GLU A 119 2.03 0.96 0.76
CA GLU A 119 0.80 0.92 -0.03
C GLU A 119 0.10 -0.41 0.17
N LEU A 120 -1.19 -0.42 0.44
CA LEU A 120 -2.02 -1.61 0.53
C LEU A 120 -3.12 -1.53 -0.52
N ASN A 121 -3.39 -2.66 -1.17
CA ASN A 121 -4.66 -2.83 -1.89
C ASN A 121 -5.76 -3.24 -0.89
N ASP A 122 -6.99 -3.38 -1.37
CA ASP A 122 -8.14 -3.70 -0.51
C ASP A 122 -7.96 -5.04 0.23
N GLU A 123 -7.51 -6.11 -0.45
CA GLU A 123 -7.28 -7.42 0.18
C GLU A 123 -6.19 -7.37 1.27
N GLU A 124 -5.09 -6.66 1.00
CA GLU A 124 -3.98 -6.48 1.94
C GLU A 124 -4.42 -5.62 3.14
N PHE A 125 -5.30 -4.64 2.92
CA PHE A 125 -5.85 -3.80 3.97
C PHE A 125 -6.83 -4.56 4.86
N GLU A 126 -7.72 -5.38 4.31
CA GLU A 126 -8.61 -6.26 5.09
C GLU A 126 -7.79 -7.17 6.03
N GLN A 127 -6.71 -7.76 5.51
CA GLN A 127 -5.80 -8.58 6.31
C GLN A 127 -5.13 -7.77 7.42
N PHE A 128 -4.70 -6.54 7.12
CA PHE A 128 -4.14 -5.61 8.09
C PHE A 128 -5.15 -5.23 9.19
N GLU A 129 -6.41 -4.91 8.83
CA GLU A 129 -7.44 -4.50 9.79
C GLU A 129 -7.70 -5.61 10.83
N ILE A 130 -7.73 -6.87 10.42
CA ILE A 130 -7.87 -8.01 11.33
C ILE A 130 -6.69 -8.05 12.32
N VAL A 131 -5.46 -7.87 11.85
CA VAL A 131 -4.26 -7.84 12.70
C VAL A 131 -4.27 -6.63 13.64
N TYR A 132 -4.72 -5.48 13.14
CA TYR A 132 -4.78 -4.24 13.89
C TYR A 132 -5.86 -4.26 14.99
N ASP A 133 -7.02 -4.87 14.75
CA ASP A 133 -8.04 -5.06 15.78
C ASP A 133 -7.58 -6.05 16.86
N MET A 134 -6.91 -7.14 16.47
CA MET A 134 -6.27 -8.04 17.43
C MET A 134 -5.20 -7.32 18.26
N PHE A 135 -4.36 -6.49 17.63
CA PHE A 135 -3.37 -5.66 18.32
C PHE A 135 -4.05 -4.69 19.30
N SER A 136 -5.14 -4.05 18.87
CA SER A 136 -5.90 -3.11 19.71
C SER A 136 -6.54 -3.79 20.92
N THR A 137 -6.94 -5.05 20.78
CA THR A 137 -7.63 -5.82 21.83
C THR A 137 -6.66 -6.47 22.81
N TYR A 138 -5.61 -7.12 22.30
CA TYR A 138 -4.70 -7.96 23.08
C TYR A 138 -3.32 -7.31 23.32
N GLY A 139 -3.01 -6.24 22.61
CA GLY A 139 -1.66 -5.69 22.54
C GLY A 139 -0.70 -6.63 21.82
N GLY A 140 0.58 -6.23 21.74
CA GLY A 140 1.62 -7.02 21.10
C GLY A 140 2.55 -6.17 20.26
N GLU A 141 3.12 -6.79 19.24
CA GLU A 141 3.97 -6.17 18.22
C GLU A 141 3.43 -6.57 16.85
N ILE A 142 3.24 -5.60 15.95
CA ILE A 142 2.88 -5.87 14.57
C ILE A 142 4.15 -6.04 13.76
N TRP A 143 4.23 -7.14 13.02
CA TRP A 143 5.33 -7.46 12.12
C TRP A 143 4.82 -7.44 10.69
N PHE A 144 5.60 -6.81 9.81
CA PHE A 144 5.34 -6.70 8.38
C PHE A 144 6.36 -7.53 7.59
N TYR A 145 5.90 -8.22 6.57
CA TYR A 145 6.76 -8.95 5.64
C TYR A 145 6.13 -9.04 4.26
N ARG A 146 6.95 -9.39 3.26
CA ARG A 146 6.52 -9.61 1.88
C ARG A 146 6.72 -11.06 1.53
N GLN A 147 5.68 -11.72 1.03
CA GLN A 147 5.73 -13.13 0.66
C GLN A 147 5.30 -13.29 -0.79
N LYS A 148 6.01 -14.13 -1.54
CA LYS A 148 5.66 -14.40 -2.93
C LYS A 148 4.42 -15.27 -3.01
N SER A 149 3.44 -14.82 -3.78
CA SER A 149 2.20 -15.50 -4.08
C SER A 149 2.03 -15.53 -5.60
N GLY A 150 2.39 -16.66 -6.20
CA GLY A 150 2.47 -16.80 -7.66
C GLY A 150 3.52 -15.86 -8.26
N ARG A 151 3.10 -14.97 -9.15
CA ARG A 151 3.97 -13.98 -9.82
C ARG A 151 4.12 -12.66 -9.06
N ARG A 152 3.40 -12.45 -7.96
CA ARG A 152 3.36 -11.17 -7.22
C ARG A 152 3.82 -11.35 -5.79
N LEU A 153 4.43 -10.31 -5.22
CA LEU A 153 4.71 -10.23 -3.79
C LEU A 153 3.48 -9.65 -3.09
N ARG A 154 2.89 -10.41 -2.17
CA ARG A 154 1.83 -9.97 -1.27
C ARG A 154 2.43 -9.39 0.00
N LYS A 155 1.81 -8.33 0.52
CA LYS A 155 2.13 -7.72 1.81
C LYS A 155 1.32 -8.43 2.89
N ASN A 156 1.99 -8.85 3.95
CA ASN A 156 1.37 -9.57 5.04
C ASN A 156 1.76 -8.96 6.38
N PHE A 157 0.81 -9.01 7.30
CA PHE A 157 0.97 -8.56 8.67
C PHE A 157 0.78 -9.71 9.66
N TRP A 158 1.54 -9.71 10.74
CA TRP A 158 1.45 -10.71 11.78
C TRP A 158 1.53 -10.07 13.16
N LEU A 159 0.63 -10.46 14.06
CA LEU A 159 0.68 -10.03 15.46
C LEU A 159 1.50 -11.02 16.29
N LYS A 160 2.62 -10.54 16.82
CA LYS A 160 3.31 -11.23 17.90
C LYS A 160 2.72 -10.76 19.22
N GLN A 161 1.84 -11.58 19.80
CA GLN A 161 1.22 -11.29 21.08
C GLN A 161 2.30 -11.21 22.18
N LYS A 162 2.15 -10.26 23.11
CA LYS A 162 2.91 -10.32 24.36
C LYS A 162 2.46 -11.58 25.10
N ASN A 163 3.41 -12.39 25.56
CA ASN A 163 3.12 -13.55 26.42
C ASN A 163 2.43 -13.05 27.70
N GLN A 164 1.11 -12.91 27.67
CA GLN A 164 0.33 -12.54 28.83
C GLN A 164 0.13 -13.80 29.66
N LYS A 165 1.03 -14.05 30.62
CA LYS A 165 0.70 -15.00 31.69
C LYS A 165 -0.46 -14.53 32.55
N THR A 166 -0.87 -13.25 32.50
CA THR A 166 -1.96 -12.68 33.31
C THR A 166 -2.37 -11.28 32.82
N GLY A 167 -3.09 -11.16 31.70
CA GLY A 167 -3.56 -9.85 31.22
C GLY A 167 -5.02 -9.89 30.83
N ASN A 168 -5.85 -9.14 31.56
CA ASN A 168 -7.22 -8.88 31.14
C ASN A 168 -7.20 -8.12 29.79
N PRO A 169 -8.22 -8.33 28.92
CA PRO A 169 -8.34 -7.55 27.69
C PRO A 169 -8.32 -6.06 28.01
N ILE A 170 -7.59 -5.29 27.20
CA ILE A 170 -7.52 -3.83 27.36
C ILE A 170 -8.94 -3.30 27.12
N ARG A 171 -9.58 -2.81 28.17
CA ARG A 171 -10.93 -2.23 28.08
C ARG A 171 -10.83 -0.98 27.20
N LYS A 172 -11.44 -1.03 26.01
CA LYS A 172 -11.67 0.14 25.16
C LYS A 172 -12.58 1.10 25.97
N TYR A 173 -12.01 2.11 26.62
CA TYR A 173 -12.81 3.20 27.19
C TYR A 173 -13.13 4.17 26.07
N ASN A 174 -14.42 4.34 25.77
CA ASN A 174 -14.86 5.45 24.94
C ASN A 174 -14.65 6.76 25.74
N LEU A 175 -14.02 7.77 25.14
CA LEU A 175 -13.76 9.06 25.81
C LEU A 175 -15.03 9.71 26.40
N SER A 176 -16.20 9.41 25.81
CA SER A 176 -17.51 9.84 26.30
C SER A 176 -17.87 9.32 27.69
N GLU A 177 -17.43 8.11 28.06
CA GLU A 177 -17.73 7.50 29.37
C GLU A 177 -16.88 8.10 30.51
N MET A 178 -15.76 8.74 30.19
CA MET A 178 -14.91 9.41 31.20
C MET A 178 -15.43 10.79 31.62
N VAL A 179 -16.35 11.39 30.86
CA VAL A 179 -16.89 12.72 31.16
C VAL A 179 -18.06 12.66 32.15
N GLU A 180 -18.86 11.58 32.12
CA GLU A 180 -20.02 11.40 33.00
C GLU A 180 -19.65 11.13 34.46
N GLN A 181 -18.51 10.50 34.75
CA GLN A 181 -18.13 10.22 36.15
C GLN A 181 -17.72 11.45 36.97
N LYS A 182 -17.58 12.63 36.35
CA LYS A 182 -17.28 13.88 37.07
C LYS A 182 -18.51 14.70 37.45
N SER A 183 -19.70 14.40 36.94
CA SER A 183 -20.93 15.15 37.29
C SER A 183 -21.65 14.61 38.52
N ASP A 184 -21.42 13.36 38.92
CA ASP A 184 -22.18 12.70 39.99
C ASP A 184 -21.53 12.80 41.39
N ARG A 185 -20.46 13.61 41.52
CA ARG A 185 -19.92 14.01 42.82
C ARG A 185 -20.28 15.46 43.12
N LYS A 186 -21.54 15.70 43.48
CA LYS A 186 -21.94 16.89 44.22
C LYS A 186 -23.00 16.57 45.24
#